data_AF-A0A358TYK1-F1
#
_entry.id   AF-A0A358TYK1-F1
#
_cell.length_a   1.000
_cell.length_b   1.000
_cell.length_c   1.000
_cell.angle_alpha   90.00
_cell.angle_beta   90.00
_cell.angle_gamma   90.00
#
_symmetry.space_group_name_H-M   'P 1'
#
loop_
_entity.id
_entity.type
_entity.pdbx_description
1 polymer ?
#
loop_
_entity_poly.entity_id
_entity_poly.type
_entity_poly.pdbx_seq_one_letter_code
_entity_poly.pdbx_strand_id
1 'polypeptide(L)'
;MCYIQSKKLPKKLCKLTLDLHSYKTTLTLMIYTRFINQIFYKEVKVMNIVMHLGLSLAIRNAVEKELTLKIDAFSFMYGNMKPDLEASSVKIPHFKHTTMELVQAEIEKLTALRLNKSRRCSKQVSERIGVITHYLSDFFCYAHTEYFERKHRSHLLYEFQLLYYFRKSKKVVKGHTYIKPTEIPSSANKIITYIEEAHDNYLKTIKENSLPFELDTANALTVCILVCVSILSLCLDHELKIAI
;
A
#
# COMPACT_ATOMS: atom_id res chain seq x y z
N MET A 1 -17.60 75.22 38.67
CA MET A 1 -18.28 74.41 37.63
C MET A 1 -17.45 74.49 36.36
N CYS A 2 -16.59 73.49 36.12
CA CYS A 2 -15.72 73.47 34.94
C CYS A 2 -16.15 72.32 34.03
N TYR A 3 -16.62 72.67 32.83
CA TYR A 3 -16.91 71.79 31.71
C TYR A 3 -15.65 71.00 31.32
N ILE A 4 -15.73 69.67 31.26
CA ILE A 4 -14.74 68.84 30.55
C ILE A 4 -15.46 68.11 29.42
N GLN A 5 -15.06 68.48 28.20
CA GLN A 5 -15.50 67.94 26.92
C GLN A 5 -15.16 66.44 26.78
N SER A 6 -16.10 65.68 26.21
CA SER A 6 -15.88 64.31 25.76
C SER A 6 -14.94 64.29 24.54
N LYS A 7 -13.71 63.82 24.74
CA LYS A 7 -12.81 63.49 23.63
C LYS A 7 -13.29 62.22 22.94
N LYS A 8 -13.88 62.36 21.75
CA LYS A 8 -14.13 61.25 20.81
C LYS A 8 -12.79 60.57 20.47
N LEU A 9 -12.70 59.26 20.73
CA LEU A 9 -11.63 58.43 20.19
C LEU A 9 -11.61 58.52 18.66
N PRO A 10 -10.42 58.57 18.01
CA PRO A 10 -10.32 58.62 16.56
C PRO A 10 -10.85 57.33 15.92
N LYS A 11 -11.76 57.47 14.94
CA LYS A 11 -12.38 56.38 14.15
C LYS A 11 -11.39 55.47 13.39
N LYS A 12 -10.07 55.72 13.46
CA LYS A 12 -9.02 54.89 12.84
C LYS A 12 -8.64 53.66 13.67
N LEU A 13 -8.88 53.64 14.99
CA LEU A 13 -8.57 52.46 15.82
C LEU A 13 -9.60 51.33 15.70
N CYS A 14 -10.83 51.63 15.28
CA CYS A 14 -11.89 50.61 15.16
C CYS A 14 -11.75 49.73 13.90
N LYS A 15 -10.95 50.14 12.90
CA LYS A 15 -10.67 49.35 11.70
C LYS A 15 -9.53 48.34 11.89
N LEU A 16 -8.59 48.60 12.81
CA LEU A 16 -7.45 47.70 13.07
C LEU A 16 -7.84 46.50 13.96
N THR A 17 -8.87 46.65 14.80
CA THR A 17 -9.39 45.58 15.67
C THR A 17 -10.27 44.57 14.94
N LEU A 18 -10.89 44.96 13.82
CA LEU A 18 -11.70 44.06 12.98
C LEU A 18 -10.83 43.12 12.13
N ASP A 19 -9.63 43.55 11.74
CA ASP A 19 -8.69 42.68 11.02
C ASP A 19 -8.05 41.63 11.95
N LEU A 20 -7.57 42.01 13.13
CA LEU A 20 -6.89 41.09 14.05
C LEU A 20 -7.74 39.89 14.52
N HIS A 21 -9.07 40.06 14.59
CA HIS A 21 -9.98 38.96 14.93
C HIS A 21 -10.19 37.98 13.76
N SER A 22 -10.24 38.51 12.52
CA SER A 22 -10.28 37.73 11.28
C SER A 22 -8.97 36.95 11.06
N TYR A 23 -7.81 37.57 11.25
CA TYR A 23 -6.51 36.90 11.15
C TYR A 23 -6.31 35.82 12.22
N LYS A 24 -6.77 36.04 13.45
CA LYS A 24 -6.72 35.01 14.51
C LYS A 24 -7.64 33.84 14.21
N THR A 25 -8.84 34.06 13.68
CA THR A 25 -9.72 32.94 13.27
C THR A 25 -9.17 32.20 12.07
N THR A 26 -8.62 32.88 11.05
CA THR A 26 -7.99 32.21 9.90
C THR A 26 -6.75 31.43 10.30
N LEU A 27 -5.85 31.99 11.11
CA LEU A 27 -4.65 31.30 11.58
C LEU A 27 -4.98 30.13 12.51
N THR A 28 -5.94 30.29 13.41
CA THR A 28 -6.41 29.20 14.27
C THR A 28 -7.09 28.11 13.45
N LEU A 29 -7.91 28.46 12.45
CA LEU A 29 -8.53 27.50 11.54
C LEU A 29 -7.48 26.77 10.69
N MET A 30 -6.41 27.46 10.26
CA MET A 30 -5.26 26.88 9.54
C MET A 30 -4.43 25.94 10.42
N ILE A 31 -4.16 26.31 11.68
CA ILE A 31 -3.46 25.45 12.63
C ILE A 31 -4.33 24.24 12.98
N TYR A 32 -5.62 24.45 13.21
CA TYR A 32 -6.57 23.38 13.50
C TYR A 32 -6.75 22.44 12.30
N THR A 33 -6.90 22.96 11.08
CA THR A 33 -6.93 22.11 9.88
C THR A 33 -5.61 21.39 9.65
N ARG A 34 -4.45 22.02 9.90
CA ARG A 34 -3.15 21.33 9.85
C ARG A 34 -3.03 20.23 10.90
N PHE A 35 -3.47 20.47 12.13
CA PHE A 35 -3.44 19.51 13.22
C PHE A 35 -4.40 18.33 12.98
N ILE A 36 -5.63 18.62 12.54
CA ILE A 36 -6.60 17.61 12.13
C ILE A 36 -6.09 16.83 10.92
N ASN A 37 -5.51 17.50 9.92
CA ASN A 37 -4.89 16.82 8.78
C ASN A 37 -3.70 15.97 9.20
N GLN A 38 -2.92 16.38 10.20
CA GLN A 38 -1.79 15.61 10.73
C GLN A 38 -2.26 14.37 11.50
N ILE A 39 -3.28 14.50 12.36
CA ILE A 39 -3.92 13.36 13.02
C ILE A 39 -4.51 12.43 11.96
N PHE A 40 -5.29 12.97 11.02
CA PHE A 40 -5.91 12.21 9.94
C PHE A 40 -4.87 11.47 9.09
N TYR A 41 -3.77 12.13 8.72
CA TYR A 41 -2.66 11.53 7.99
C TYR A 41 -1.99 10.40 8.78
N LYS A 42 -1.87 10.55 10.10
CA LYS A 42 -1.33 9.52 10.98
C LYS A 42 -2.27 8.30 11.06
N GLU A 43 -3.57 8.51 11.16
CA GLU A 43 -4.58 7.45 11.17
C GLU A 43 -4.68 6.70 9.83
N VAL A 44 -4.55 7.42 8.70
CA VAL A 44 -4.48 6.84 7.34
C VAL A 44 -3.32 5.85 7.22
N LYS A 45 -2.11 6.28 7.63
CA LYS A 45 -0.95 5.39 7.62
C LYS A 45 -1.15 4.16 8.50
N VAL A 46 -1.74 4.32 9.68
CA VAL A 46 -1.99 3.19 10.59
C VAL A 46 -2.98 2.19 9.98
N MET A 47 -4.02 2.67 9.29
CA MET A 47 -5.01 1.81 8.64
C MET A 47 -4.40 0.99 7.50
N ASN A 48 -3.63 1.64 6.62
CA ASN A 48 -2.98 0.95 5.50
C ASN A 48 -2.00 -0.12 5.99
N ILE A 49 -1.18 0.23 6.98
CA ILE A 49 -0.24 -0.68 7.64
C ILE A 49 -0.95 -1.95 8.14
N VAL A 50 -2.10 -1.80 8.79
CA VAL A 50 -2.83 -2.95 9.38
C VAL A 50 -3.41 -3.86 8.29
N MET A 51 -3.85 -3.29 7.16
CA MET A 51 -4.31 -4.06 6.01
C MET A 51 -3.16 -4.83 5.37
N HIS A 52 -2.03 -4.19 5.09
CA HIS A 52 -0.83 -4.84 4.56
C HIS A 52 -0.29 -5.94 5.49
N LEU A 53 -0.28 -5.75 6.81
CA LEU A 53 0.09 -6.80 7.77
C LEU A 53 -0.86 -8.01 7.70
N GLY A 54 -2.15 -7.75 7.47
CA GLY A 54 -3.15 -8.77 7.27
C GLY A 54 -2.91 -9.61 6.01
N LEU A 55 -2.62 -8.96 4.88
CA LEU A 55 -2.27 -9.59 3.62
C LEU A 55 -0.94 -10.33 3.73
N SER A 56 0.07 -9.72 4.34
CA SER A 56 1.40 -10.31 4.45
C SER A 56 1.34 -11.66 5.17
N LEU A 57 0.52 -11.79 6.21
CA LEU A 57 0.34 -13.07 6.88
C LEU A 57 -0.32 -14.12 5.98
N ALA A 58 -1.35 -13.73 5.23
CA ALA A 58 -2.06 -14.64 4.33
C ALA A 58 -1.16 -15.10 3.17
N ILE A 59 -0.47 -14.15 2.52
CA ILE A 59 0.46 -14.39 1.41
C ILE A 59 1.58 -15.30 1.87
N ARG A 60 2.27 -14.96 2.97
CA ARG A 60 3.38 -15.76 3.50
C ARG A 60 2.95 -17.21 3.76
N ASN A 61 1.81 -17.41 4.43
CA ASN A 61 1.33 -18.75 4.73
C ASN A 61 1.01 -19.56 3.47
N ALA A 62 0.44 -18.92 2.44
CA ALA A 62 0.16 -19.57 1.16
C ALA A 62 1.47 -19.96 0.43
N VAL A 63 2.42 -19.04 0.34
CA VAL A 63 3.72 -19.25 -0.33
C VAL A 63 4.56 -20.32 0.38
N GLU A 64 4.65 -20.28 1.71
CA GLU A 64 5.38 -21.29 2.49
C GLU A 64 4.77 -22.69 2.31
N LYS A 65 3.44 -22.78 2.18
CA LYS A 65 2.74 -24.04 1.93
C LYS A 65 3.02 -24.56 0.52
N GLU A 66 2.96 -23.69 -0.48
CA GLU A 66 3.15 -24.06 -1.90
C GLU A 66 4.57 -24.57 -2.18
N LEU A 67 5.59 -23.84 -1.72
CA LEU A 67 6.99 -24.15 -2.05
C LEU A 67 7.72 -25.01 -1.01
N THR A 68 7.06 -25.33 0.11
CA THR A 68 7.69 -26.04 1.23
C THR A 68 9.02 -25.36 1.63
N LEU A 69 8.97 -24.04 1.79
CA LEU A 69 10.10 -23.20 2.24
C LEU A 69 9.66 -22.29 3.38
N LYS A 70 10.62 -21.66 4.06
CA LYS A 70 10.35 -20.69 5.12
C LYS A 70 10.77 -19.27 4.72
N ILE A 71 9.86 -18.33 4.93
CA ILE A 71 10.11 -16.89 4.77
C ILE A 71 10.35 -16.32 6.17
N ASP A 72 11.31 -15.41 6.31
CA ASP A 72 11.51 -14.72 7.59
C ASP A 72 10.33 -13.77 7.85
N ALA A 73 9.47 -14.16 8.79
CA ALA A 73 8.18 -13.51 9.03
C ALA A 73 8.33 -12.02 9.38
N PHE A 74 9.27 -11.69 10.27
CA PHE A 74 9.48 -10.31 10.70
C PHE A 74 9.97 -9.43 9.55
N SER A 75 10.95 -9.90 8.79
CA SER A 75 11.49 -9.14 7.66
C SER A 75 10.45 -8.97 6.55
N PHE A 76 9.66 -10.01 6.27
CA PHE A 76 8.58 -9.93 5.27
C PHE A 76 7.46 -8.96 5.66
N MET A 77 7.03 -9.00 6.92
CA MET A 77 6.06 -8.03 7.46
C MET A 77 6.62 -6.61 7.44
N TYR A 78 7.89 -6.43 7.84
CA TYR A 78 8.56 -5.13 7.78
C TYR A 78 8.62 -4.60 6.35
N GLY A 79 9.00 -5.42 5.37
CA GLY A 79 9.00 -5.06 3.96
C GLY A 79 7.62 -4.60 3.46
N ASN A 80 6.54 -5.24 3.94
CA ASN A 80 5.17 -4.85 3.63
C ASN A 80 4.74 -3.49 4.23
N MET A 81 5.44 -3.01 5.26
CA MET A 81 5.17 -1.72 5.90
C MET A 81 6.14 -0.63 5.43
N LYS A 82 7.33 -1.01 4.96
CA LYS A 82 8.45 -0.12 4.72
C LYS A 82 8.12 1.04 3.77
N PRO A 83 7.42 0.85 2.64
CA PRO A 83 7.11 1.96 1.73
C PRO A 83 6.27 3.08 2.39
N ASP A 84 5.35 2.73 3.28
CA ASP A 84 4.54 3.72 4.03
C ASP A 84 5.33 4.47 5.11
N LEU A 85 6.40 3.85 5.62
CA LEU A 85 7.20 4.37 6.74
C LEU A 85 8.35 5.27 6.27
N GLU A 86 8.93 5.01 5.09
CA GLU A 86 10.08 5.77 4.59
C GLU A 86 9.68 7.14 4.02
N ALA A 87 10.23 8.21 4.61
CA ALA A 87 9.91 9.61 4.26
C ALA A 87 10.27 10.01 2.81
N SER A 88 11.18 9.27 2.15
CA SER A 88 11.50 9.44 0.73
C SER A 88 10.43 8.86 -0.19
N SER A 89 9.78 7.76 0.22
CA SER A 89 8.71 7.08 -0.50
C SER A 89 7.36 7.79 -0.35
N VAL A 90 7.18 8.54 0.75
CA VAL A 90 6.01 9.41 1.00
C VAL A 90 5.76 10.47 -0.09
N LYS A 91 6.77 10.83 -0.89
CA LYS A 91 6.62 11.78 -2.00
C LYS A 91 6.24 11.12 -3.32
N ILE A 92 6.31 9.80 -3.41
CA ILE A 92 5.94 9.03 -4.59
C ILE A 92 4.49 8.60 -4.37
N PRO A 93 3.53 9.02 -5.19
CA PRO A 93 2.20 8.43 -5.16
C PRO A 93 2.30 6.92 -5.33
N HIS A 94 1.60 6.13 -4.51
CA HIS A 94 1.61 4.66 -4.58
C HIS A 94 0.82 4.12 -5.79
N PHE A 95 0.78 4.88 -6.89
CA PHE A 95 0.15 4.48 -8.12
C PHE A 95 1.12 3.63 -8.95
N LYS A 96 0.59 2.59 -9.59
CA LYS A 96 1.35 1.71 -10.51
C LYS A 96 2.21 2.48 -11.50
N HIS A 97 1.66 3.50 -12.16
CA HIS A 97 2.41 4.28 -13.16
C HIS A 97 3.67 4.98 -12.59
N THR A 98 3.77 5.17 -11.28
CA THR A 98 4.93 5.80 -10.65
C THR A 98 5.92 4.78 -10.06
N THR A 99 5.44 3.61 -9.62
CA THR A 99 6.26 2.65 -8.85
C THR A 99 6.51 1.32 -9.55
N MET A 100 5.88 1.05 -10.70
CA MET A 100 6.04 -0.22 -11.41
C MET A 100 7.50 -0.46 -11.85
N GLU A 101 8.23 0.55 -12.31
CA GLU A 101 9.64 0.40 -12.69
C GLU A 101 10.51 -0.07 -11.51
N LEU A 102 10.21 0.41 -10.29
CA LEU A 102 10.90 -0.05 -9.07
C LEU A 102 10.58 -1.52 -8.77
N VAL A 103 9.32 -1.92 -8.94
CA VAL A 103 8.88 -3.31 -8.77
C VAL A 103 9.55 -4.23 -9.80
N GLN A 104 9.60 -3.82 -11.07
CA GLN A 104 10.26 -4.58 -12.14
C GLN A 104 11.75 -4.79 -11.83
N ALA A 105 12.47 -3.71 -11.52
CA ALA A 105 13.89 -3.79 -11.18
C ALA A 105 14.15 -4.68 -9.96
N GLU A 106 13.23 -4.71 -8.99
CA GLU A 106 13.35 -5.55 -7.81
C GLU A 106 13.10 -7.04 -8.11
N ILE A 107 12.10 -7.33 -8.95
CA ILE A 107 11.82 -8.69 -9.46
C ILE A 107 13.03 -9.24 -10.22
N GLU A 108 13.62 -8.46 -11.13
CA GLU A 108 14.80 -8.85 -11.89
C GLU A 108 15.99 -9.17 -10.97
N LYS A 109 16.27 -8.28 -10.00
CA LYS A 109 17.35 -8.51 -9.04
C LYS A 109 17.12 -9.73 -8.17
N LEU A 110 15.89 -9.99 -7.73
CA LEU A 110 15.58 -11.14 -6.88
C LEU A 110 15.63 -12.45 -7.66
N THR A 111 15.07 -12.50 -8.86
CA THR A 111 15.07 -13.71 -9.71
C THR A 111 16.48 -14.13 -10.15
N ALA A 112 17.44 -13.21 -10.18
CA ALA A 112 18.85 -13.51 -10.41
C ALA A 112 19.58 -14.11 -9.19
N LEU A 113 18.96 -14.13 -8.00
CA LEU A 113 19.56 -14.72 -6.80
C LEU A 113 19.45 -16.24 -6.82
N ARG A 114 20.30 -16.87 -6.00
CA ARG A 114 20.19 -18.30 -5.67
C ARG A 114 19.89 -18.44 -4.19
N LEU A 115 18.83 -19.18 -3.88
CA LEU A 115 18.55 -19.54 -2.50
C LEU A 115 19.42 -20.73 -2.10
N ASN A 116 19.90 -20.70 -0.86
CA ASN A 116 20.68 -21.80 -0.33
C ASN A 116 19.82 -23.06 -0.14
N LYS A 117 20.48 -24.21 0.02
CA LYS A 117 19.81 -25.51 0.19
C LYS A 117 18.92 -25.63 1.44
N SER A 118 18.97 -24.65 2.35
CA SER A 118 18.23 -24.70 3.62
C SER A 118 16.71 -24.47 3.48
N ARG A 119 16.21 -24.22 2.25
CA ARG A 119 14.81 -23.89 1.96
C ARG A 119 14.27 -22.79 2.89
N ARG A 120 15.14 -21.84 3.22
CA ARG A 120 14.83 -20.69 4.08
C ARG A 120 15.33 -19.42 3.41
N CYS A 121 14.42 -18.47 3.20
CA CYS A 121 14.77 -17.15 2.70
C CYS A 121 15.61 -16.40 3.74
N SER A 122 16.59 -15.65 3.29
CA SER A 122 17.29 -14.71 4.16
C SER A 122 16.35 -13.58 4.59
N LYS A 123 16.71 -12.86 5.66
CA LYS A 123 15.99 -11.66 6.10
C LYS A 123 15.87 -10.64 4.97
N GLN A 124 16.96 -10.39 4.26
CA GLN A 124 17.01 -9.46 3.14
C GLN A 124 16.08 -9.88 1.99
N VAL A 125 16.10 -11.15 1.57
CA VAL A 125 15.18 -11.63 0.52
C VAL A 125 13.73 -11.50 0.98
N SER A 126 13.45 -11.85 2.24
CA SER A 126 12.10 -11.77 2.81
C SER A 126 11.59 -10.33 2.85
N GLU A 127 12.41 -9.36 3.26
CA GLU A 127 12.06 -7.93 3.25
C GLU A 127 11.79 -7.43 1.83
N ARG A 128 12.65 -7.75 0.87
CA ARG A 128 12.55 -7.31 -0.53
C ARG A 128 11.28 -7.83 -1.22
N ILE A 129 10.95 -9.11 -1.01
CA ILE A 129 9.67 -9.66 -1.48
C ILE A 129 8.50 -8.97 -0.75
N GLY A 130 8.66 -8.66 0.54
CA GLY A 130 7.69 -7.87 1.30
C GLY A 130 7.36 -6.51 0.66
N VAL A 131 8.38 -5.79 0.21
CA VAL A 131 8.23 -4.51 -0.51
C VAL A 131 7.49 -4.70 -1.84
N ILE A 132 7.80 -5.75 -2.61
CA ILE A 132 7.05 -6.06 -3.84
C ILE A 132 5.57 -6.30 -3.52
N THR A 133 5.27 -7.11 -2.50
CA THR A 133 3.87 -7.41 -2.14
C THR A 133 3.11 -6.21 -1.61
N HIS A 134 3.78 -5.22 -1.00
CA HIS A 134 3.16 -3.95 -0.64
C HIS A 134 2.65 -3.24 -1.90
N TYR A 135 3.54 -2.98 -2.87
CA TYR A 135 3.16 -2.25 -4.08
C TYR A 135 2.13 -2.99 -4.91
N LEU A 136 2.25 -4.31 -5.04
CA LEU A 136 1.23 -5.11 -5.73
C LEU A 136 -0.12 -4.98 -5.01
N SER A 137 -0.16 -5.02 -3.67
CA SER A 137 -1.43 -4.82 -2.95
C SER A 137 -2.06 -3.46 -3.24
N ASP A 138 -1.25 -2.41 -3.36
CA ASP A 138 -1.72 -1.07 -3.75
C ASP A 138 -2.22 -1.04 -5.21
N PHE A 139 -1.53 -1.71 -6.14
CA PHE A 139 -1.95 -1.75 -7.56
C PHE A 139 -3.32 -2.38 -7.74
N PHE A 140 -3.68 -3.32 -6.88
CA PHE A 140 -4.95 -4.05 -6.93
C PHE A 140 -5.96 -3.56 -5.88
N CYS A 141 -5.88 -2.28 -5.53
CA CYS A 141 -6.81 -1.63 -4.61
C CYS A 141 -7.50 -0.45 -5.29
N TYR A 142 -8.82 -0.40 -5.26
CA TYR A 142 -9.60 0.57 -6.04
C TYR A 142 -9.30 2.00 -5.59
N ALA A 143 -9.07 2.22 -4.30
CA ALA A 143 -8.71 3.51 -3.73
C ALA A 143 -7.39 4.09 -4.30
N HIS A 144 -6.53 3.22 -4.83
CA HIS A 144 -5.25 3.56 -5.48
C HIS A 144 -5.34 3.53 -7.00
N THR A 145 -6.54 3.63 -7.58
CA THR A 145 -6.74 3.78 -9.03
C THR A 145 -7.05 5.23 -9.42
N GLU A 146 -6.88 5.56 -10.69
CA GLU A 146 -7.26 6.88 -11.23
C GLU A 146 -8.77 7.15 -11.20
N TYR A 147 -9.58 6.09 -11.14
CA TYR A 147 -11.05 6.15 -11.10
C TYR A 147 -11.62 6.51 -9.72
N PHE A 148 -10.79 6.54 -8.67
CA PHE A 148 -11.23 6.87 -7.33
C PHE A 148 -11.19 8.37 -7.05
N GLU A 149 -12.29 8.93 -6.55
CA GLU A 149 -12.35 10.35 -6.22
C GLU A 149 -11.34 10.69 -5.10
N ARG A 150 -10.33 11.50 -5.43
CA ARG A 150 -9.10 11.74 -4.65
C ARG A 150 -9.26 12.49 -3.33
N LYS A 151 -10.44 12.50 -2.72
CA LYS A 151 -10.66 13.10 -1.40
C LYS A 151 -10.03 12.19 -0.34
N HIS A 152 -9.11 12.72 0.47
CA HIS A 152 -8.46 11.97 1.55
C HIS A 152 -9.44 11.24 2.49
N ARG A 153 -10.62 11.81 2.71
CA ARG A 153 -11.68 11.22 3.56
C ARG A 153 -12.34 9.99 2.94
N SER A 154 -12.64 10.01 1.64
CA SER A 154 -13.22 8.84 0.96
C SER A 154 -12.21 7.70 0.91
N HIS A 155 -10.93 8.01 0.68
CA HIS A 155 -9.85 7.02 0.69
C HIS A 155 -9.75 6.30 2.04
N LEU A 156 -9.68 7.05 3.14
CA LEU A 156 -9.62 6.46 4.48
C LEU A 156 -10.84 5.58 4.79
N LEU A 157 -12.04 6.07 4.45
CA LEU A 157 -13.26 5.32 4.68
C LEU A 157 -13.25 4.01 3.88
N TYR A 158 -12.77 4.05 2.63
CA TYR A 158 -12.65 2.88 1.77
C TYR A 158 -11.69 1.85 2.38
N GLU A 159 -10.46 2.25 2.76
CA GLU A 159 -9.47 1.35 3.36
C GLU A 159 -9.98 0.72 4.67
N PHE A 160 -10.68 1.49 5.49
CA PHE A 160 -11.31 0.97 6.70
C PHE A 160 -12.38 -0.09 6.39
N GLN A 161 -13.25 0.17 5.41
CA GLN A 161 -14.28 -0.77 4.99
C GLN A 161 -13.69 -2.04 4.36
N LEU A 162 -12.65 -1.88 3.53
CA LEU A 162 -11.91 -2.99 2.93
C LEU A 162 -11.24 -3.86 4.01
N LEU A 163 -10.60 -3.25 5.01
CA LEU A 163 -10.01 -3.97 6.13
C LEU A 163 -11.07 -4.74 6.94
N TYR A 164 -12.23 -4.13 7.17
CA TYR A 164 -13.35 -4.80 7.82
C TYR A 164 -13.85 -6.00 7.00
N TYR A 165 -14.03 -5.81 5.69
CA TYR A 165 -14.40 -6.87 4.76
C TYR A 165 -13.39 -8.03 4.82
N PHE A 166 -12.09 -7.72 4.68
CA PHE A 166 -11.01 -8.71 4.71
C PHE A 166 -11.01 -9.52 6.01
N ARG A 167 -11.16 -8.87 7.16
CA ARG A 167 -11.21 -9.57 8.46
C ARG A 167 -12.40 -10.52 8.57
N LYS A 168 -13.56 -10.12 8.05
CA LYS A 168 -14.76 -10.96 8.03
C LYS A 168 -14.63 -12.13 7.04
N SER A 169 -13.98 -11.90 5.90
CA SER A 169 -13.78 -12.90 4.84
C SER A 169 -12.60 -13.84 5.10
N LYS A 170 -11.75 -13.62 6.11
CA LYS A 170 -10.60 -14.49 6.48
C LYS A 170 -10.93 -15.99 6.67
N LYS A 171 -12.20 -16.36 6.88
CA LYS A 171 -12.63 -17.78 6.88
C LYS A 171 -12.59 -18.41 5.47
N VAL A 172 -12.71 -17.62 4.41
CA VAL A 172 -12.80 -18.02 2.99
C VAL A 172 -11.41 -18.16 2.33
N VAL A 173 -10.43 -17.35 2.76
CA VAL A 173 -9.02 -17.37 2.29
C VAL A 173 -8.31 -18.70 2.62
N LYS A 174 -8.75 -19.43 3.66
CA LYS A 174 -8.15 -20.73 4.05
C LYS A 174 -8.40 -21.86 3.04
N GLY A 175 -9.37 -21.72 2.13
CA GLY A 175 -9.80 -22.77 1.20
C GLY A 175 -9.34 -22.63 -0.25
N HIS A 176 -8.66 -21.53 -0.60
CA HIS A 176 -8.26 -21.28 -1.98
C HIS A 176 -6.92 -21.96 -2.30
N THR A 177 -6.94 -22.88 -3.26
CA THR A 177 -5.77 -23.23 -4.07
C THR A 177 -5.53 -22.07 -5.03
N TYR A 178 -4.53 -21.25 -4.73
CA TYR A 178 -4.28 -20.01 -5.46
C TYR A 178 -3.57 -20.21 -6.80
N ILE A 179 -2.93 -21.37 -7.03
CA ILE A 179 -2.02 -21.56 -8.15
C ILE A 179 -2.11 -22.99 -8.68
N LYS A 180 -2.15 -23.14 -10.01
CA LYS A 180 -1.81 -24.40 -10.69
C LYS A 180 -0.36 -24.33 -11.20
N PRO A 181 0.45 -25.41 -11.10
CA PRO A 181 1.86 -25.37 -11.51
C PRO A 181 2.11 -24.94 -12.96
N THR A 182 1.17 -25.22 -13.87
CA THR A 182 1.23 -24.83 -15.29
C THR A 182 1.11 -23.33 -15.53
N GLU A 183 0.72 -22.57 -14.52
CA GLU A 183 0.43 -21.13 -14.59
C GLU A 183 1.51 -20.30 -13.87
N ILE A 184 2.62 -20.90 -13.40
CA ILE A 184 3.70 -20.17 -12.72
C ILE A 184 4.61 -19.51 -13.76
N PRO A 185 4.70 -18.15 -13.81
CA PRO A 185 5.69 -17.46 -14.63
C PRO A 185 7.12 -17.98 -14.43
N SER A 186 7.77 -18.34 -15.54
CA SER A 186 9.10 -18.98 -15.55
C SER A 186 10.27 -18.06 -15.91
N SER A 187 10.07 -16.74 -15.86
CA SER A 187 11.14 -15.75 -15.98
C SER A 187 10.69 -14.40 -15.40
N ALA A 188 11.63 -13.51 -15.09
CA ALA A 188 11.32 -12.14 -14.67
C ALA A 188 10.37 -11.44 -15.64
N ASN A 189 10.64 -11.49 -16.94
CA ASN A 189 9.78 -10.89 -17.97
C ASN A 189 8.35 -11.45 -17.94
N LYS A 190 8.18 -12.77 -17.76
CA LYS A 190 6.85 -13.38 -17.66
C LYS A 190 6.11 -12.96 -16.39
N ILE A 191 6.82 -12.75 -15.28
CA ILE A 191 6.23 -12.23 -14.03
C ILE A 191 5.72 -10.80 -14.28
N ILE A 192 6.54 -9.97 -14.93
CA ILE A 192 6.19 -8.58 -15.24
C ILE A 192 4.98 -8.53 -16.17
N THR A 193 5.00 -9.28 -17.28
CA THR A 193 3.85 -9.38 -18.20
C THR A 193 2.58 -9.83 -17.49
N TYR A 194 2.67 -10.84 -16.61
CA TYR A 194 1.54 -11.29 -15.81
C TYR A 194 0.96 -10.17 -14.93
N ILE A 195 1.81 -9.40 -14.24
CA ILE A 195 1.35 -8.28 -13.39
C ILE A 195 0.63 -7.23 -14.23
N GLU A 196 1.18 -6.88 -15.39
CA GLU A 196 0.58 -5.92 -16.32
C GLU A 196 -0.80 -6.39 -16.81
N GLU A 197 -0.88 -7.61 -17.34
CA GLU A 197 -2.13 -8.21 -17.84
C GLU A 197 -3.18 -8.36 -16.73
N ALA A 198 -2.78 -8.81 -15.54
CA ALA A 198 -3.67 -8.94 -14.40
C ALA A 198 -4.23 -7.57 -13.99
N HIS A 199 -3.39 -6.54 -13.97
CA HIS A 199 -3.81 -5.18 -13.62
C HIS A 199 -4.76 -4.59 -14.67
N ASP A 200 -4.49 -4.78 -15.96
CA ASP A 200 -5.37 -4.32 -17.02
C ASP A 200 -6.75 -4.98 -16.94
N ASN A 201 -6.78 -6.28 -16.63
CA ASN A 201 -8.03 -7.01 -16.41
C ASN A 201 -8.77 -6.54 -15.15
N TYR A 202 -8.03 -6.25 -14.08
CA TYR A 202 -8.57 -5.67 -12.86
C TYR A 202 -9.27 -4.34 -13.15
N LEU A 203 -8.58 -3.40 -13.81
CA LEU A 203 -9.15 -2.09 -14.17
C LEU A 203 -10.39 -2.20 -15.08
N LYS A 204 -10.39 -3.10 -16.07
CA LYS A 204 -11.56 -3.35 -16.94
C LYS A 204 -12.77 -3.89 -16.18
N THR A 205 -12.55 -4.57 -15.07
CA THR A 205 -13.60 -5.20 -14.26
C THR A 205 -14.21 -4.21 -13.26
N ILE A 206 -13.43 -3.20 -12.83
CA ILE A 206 -13.91 -2.16 -11.92
C ILE A 206 -15.02 -1.36 -12.58
N LYS A 207 -16.14 -1.24 -11.87
CA LYS A 207 -17.21 -0.30 -12.23
C LYS A 207 -17.04 0.97 -11.40
N GLU A 208 -17.15 2.14 -12.01
CA GLU A 208 -17.16 3.41 -11.27
C GLU A 208 -18.22 3.39 -10.15
N ASN A 209 -17.87 3.95 -8.98
CA ASN A 209 -18.73 4.00 -7.80
C ASN A 209 -19.15 2.63 -7.23
N SER A 210 -18.47 1.54 -7.60
CA SER A 210 -18.63 0.25 -6.94
C SER A 210 -17.78 0.15 -5.67
N LEU A 211 -18.13 -0.78 -4.77
CA LEU A 211 -17.30 -1.19 -3.63
C LEU A 211 -16.70 -2.58 -3.91
N PRO A 212 -15.65 -2.68 -4.75
CA PRO A 212 -15.14 -3.96 -5.26
C PRO A 212 -14.27 -4.71 -4.25
N PHE A 213 -14.62 -4.74 -2.96
CA PHE A 213 -13.75 -5.29 -1.89
C PHE A 213 -13.35 -6.75 -2.11
N GLU A 214 -14.25 -7.58 -2.64
CA GLU A 214 -13.94 -8.96 -3.01
C GLU A 214 -12.91 -9.02 -4.13
N LEU A 215 -13.11 -8.23 -5.18
CA LEU A 215 -12.21 -8.16 -6.32
C LEU A 215 -10.82 -7.67 -5.89
N ASP A 216 -10.75 -6.61 -5.09
CA ASP A 216 -9.50 -6.04 -4.56
C ASP A 216 -8.73 -7.09 -3.74
N THR A 217 -9.40 -7.70 -2.75
CA THR A 217 -8.75 -8.70 -1.90
C THR A 217 -8.35 -9.96 -2.66
N ALA A 218 -9.17 -10.43 -3.61
CA ALA A 218 -8.89 -11.62 -4.41
C ALA A 218 -7.70 -11.39 -5.36
N ASN A 219 -7.66 -10.26 -6.06
CA ASN A 219 -6.56 -9.93 -6.96
C ASN A 219 -5.26 -9.66 -6.19
N ALA A 220 -5.30 -8.86 -5.13
CA ALA A 220 -4.13 -8.58 -4.30
C ALA A 220 -3.50 -9.88 -3.75
N LEU A 221 -4.31 -10.81 -3.21
CA LEU A 221 -3.82 -12.10 -2.76
C LEU A 221 -3.27 -12.95 -3.91
N THR A 222 -4.05 -13.13 -4.98
CA THR A 222 -3.68 -14.03 -6.09
C THR A 222 -2.38 -13.58 -6.75
N VAL A 223 -2.28 -12.30 -7.12
CA VAL A 223 -1.11 -11.75 -7.78
C VAL A 223 0.09 -11.78 -6.84
N CYS A 224 -0.04 -11.35 -5.59
CA CYS A 224 1.07 -11.40 -4.64
C CYS A 224 1.59 -12.82 -4.42
N ILE A 225 0.69 -13.80 -4.25
CA ILE A 225 1.09 -15.19 -4.02
C ILE A 225 1.77 -15.75 -5.27
N LEU A 226 1.21 -15.55 -6.48
CA LEU A 226 1.80 -16.05 -7.71
C LEU A 226 3.17 -15.41 -7.98
N VAL A 227 3.29 -14.10 -7.85
CA VAL A 227 4.57 -13.39 -8.03
C VAL A 227 5.62 -13.89 -7.02
N CYS A 228 5.26 -14.03 -5.73
CA CYS A 228 6.16 -14.58 -4.72
C CYS A 228 6.61 -16.00 -5.08
N VAL A 229 5.67 -16.86 -5.47
CA VAL A 229 5.95 -18.24 -5.85
C VAL A 229 6.87 -18.28 -7.06
N SER A 230 6.60 -17.50 -8.11
CA SER A 230 7.45 -17.42 -9.31
C SER A 230 8.86 -16.96 -9.00
N ILE A 231 9.01 -15.87 -8.23
CA ILE A 231 10.34 -15.36 -7.84
C ILE A 231 11.12 -16.43 -7.10
N LEU A 232 10.51 -17.05 -6.09
CA LEU A 232 11.17 -18.02 -5.24
C LEU A 232 11.45 -19.34 -5.96
N SER A 233 10.56 -19.81 -6.83
CA SER A 233 10.80 -20.96 -7.70
C SER A 233 12.00 -20.73 -8.61
N LEU A 234 12.11 -19.55 -9.24
CA LEU A 234 13.28 -19.22 -10.07
C LEU A 234 14.58 -19.21 -9.26
N CYS A 235 14.53 -18.71 -8.03
CA CYS A 235 15.69 -18.74 -7.12
C CYS A 235 16.11 -20.16 -6.71
N LEU A 236 15.18 -21.13 -6.75
CA LEU A 236 15.41 -22.54 -6.42
C LEU A 236 15.83 -23.36 -7.66
N ASP A 237 15.24 -23.11 -8.83
CA ASP A 237 15.46 -23.87 -10.07
C ASP A 237 16.82 -23.60 -10.72
N HIS A 238 17.51 -22.50 -10.36
CA HIS A 238 18.88 -22.23 -10.82
C HIS A 238 19.91 -23.31 -10.40
N GLU A 239 19.55 -24.22 -9.48
CA GLU A 239 20.37 -25.38 -9.09
C GLU A 239 20.34 -26.53 -10.13
N LEU A 240 19.23 -26.72 -10.87
CA LEU A 240 19.07 -27.83 -11.82
C LEU A 240 19.87 -27.65 -13.12
N LYS A 241 20.25 -26.41 -13.46
CA LYS A 241 20.97 -26.09 -14.70
C LYS A 241 22.50 -26.18 -14.58
N ILE A 242 23.04 -26.33 -13.37
CA ILE A 242 24.51 -26.37 -13.12
C ILE A 242 24.98 -27.79 -12.81
N ALA A 243 24.05 -28.69 -12.46
CA ALA A 243 24.33 -30.10 -12.20
C ALA A 243 24.30 -30.97 -13.47
N ILE A 244 24.36 -30.36 -14.67
CA ILE A 244 24.46 -31.06 -15.97
C ILE A 244 25.83 -30.74 -16.58
#